data_AF-A0A3C7VXZ7-F1
#
_entry.id   AF-A0A3C7VXZ7-F1
#
_cell.length_a   1.000
_cell.length_b   1.000
_cell.length_c   1.000
_cell.angle_alpha   90.00
_cell.angle_beta   90.00
_cell.angle_gamma   90.00
#
_symmetry.space_group_name_H-M   'P 1'
#
loop_
_entity.id
_entity.type
_entity.pdbx_description
1 polymer ?
#
loop_
_entity_poly.entity_id
_entity_poly.type
_entity_poly.pdbx_seq_one_letter_code
_entity_poly.pdbx_strand_id
1 'polypeptide(L)'
;REAADRIRLAAPLDPAAFDGALAGLVTARELVRWEPSQERAVARRERHVGALLLASETLPAPDPARALPLLLARVRELGIGALGLGAGGEQWRARVAFLRRPAPDAWPDLSDAALLASLEEWLAPWLGAARGLDDLRSIDTRACLAGLLPGDGAMRLERDAPAAITVPSGRSVRLDYTQGPVPVLAVKLQELFGCAETPTVAGGRVPVLVHLLSPAGRPLQVTADLASFWREGYPAVRREQRGRYPKHPWPEDPLAAEPTAATRRRR
;
A
#
# COMPACT_ATOMS: atom_id res chain seq x y z
N ARG A 1 29.00 5.78 -33.40
CA ARG A 1 29.18 5.57 -34.85
C ARG A 1 28.07 4.63 -35.28
N GLU A 2 27.00 5.14 -35.89
CA GLU A 2 26.02 4.28 -36.56
C GLU A 2 26.69 3.65 -37.78
N ALA A 3 26.93 2.35 -37.71
CA ALA A 3 27.20 1.58 -38.91
C ALA A 3 25.86 1.43 -39.63
N ALA A 4 25.57 2.33 -40.57
CA ALA A 4 24.44 2.18 -41.47
C ALA A 4 24.92 1.40 -42.69
N ASP A 5 24.65 0.09 -42.71
CA ASP A 5 24.90 -0.73 -43.88
C ASP A 5 24.07 -0.22 -45.07
N ARG A 6 24.72 -0.01 -46.22
CA ARG A 6 24.07 0.53 -47.43
C ARG A 6 23.82 -0.58 -48.44
N ILE A 7 22.54 -0.89 -48.68
CA ILE A 7 22.11 -1.79 -49.75
C ILE A 7 22.48 -1.17 -51.11
N ARG A 8 23.26 -1.89 -51.94
CA ARG A 8 23.72 -1.42 -53.26
C ARG A 8 22.90 -1.96 -54.43
N LEU A 9 22.40 -3.18 -54.27
CA LEU A 9 21.56 -3.90 -55.22
C LEU A 9 20.55 -4.73 -54.42
N ALA A 10 19.31 -4.79 -54.89
CA ALA A 10 18.25 -5.61 -54.33
C ALA A 10 17.29 -6.03 -55.44
N ALA A 11 16.56 -7.11 -55.21
CA ALA A 11 15.48 -7.57 -56.07
C ALA A 11 14.20 -7.72 -55.24
N PRO A 12 13.01 -7.48 -55.82
CA PRO A 12 11.76 -7.76 -55.14
C PRO A 12 11.65 -9.26 -54.85
N LEU A 13 11.20 -9.61 -53.65
CA LEU A 13 10.91 -10.98 -53.25
C LEU A 13 9.40 -11.11 -53.03
N ASP A 14 8.78 -12.10 -53.66
CA ASP A 14 7.39 -12.47 -53.39
C ASP A 14 7.32 -13.21 -52.03
N PRO A 15 6.57 -12.69 -51.03
CA PRO A 15 6.42 -13.36 -49.74
C PRO A 15 5.86 -14.79 -49.85
N ALA A 16 5.09 -15.11 -50.90
CA ALA A 16 4.57 -16.46 -51.11
C ALA A 16 5.68 -17.52 -51.31
N ALA A 17 6.90 -17.09 -51.69
CA ALA A 17 8.04 -18.00 -51.80
C ALA A 17 8.41 -18.67 -50.47
N PHE A 18 8.09 -18.05 -49.32
CA PHE A 18 8.32 -18.61 -47.98
C PHE A 18 7.34 -19.73 -47.59
N ASP A 19 6.26 -19.91 -48.36
CA ASP A 19 5.36 -21.07 -48.23
C ASP A 19 5.73 -22.20 -49.21
N GLY A 20 6.73 -21.99 -50.08
CA GLY A 20 7.19 -22.94 -51.09
C GLY A 20 8.69 -23.15 -51.09
N ALA A 21 9.37 -22.68 -52.13
CA ALA A 21 10.80 -22.95 -52.38
C ALA A 21 11.73 -22.50 -51.24
N LEU A 22 11.34 -21.48 -50.47
CA LEU A 22 12.12 -20.95 -49.34
C LEU A 22 11.61 -21.41 -47.98
N ALA A 23 10.67 -22.36 -47.91
CA ALA A 23 10.08 -22.82 -46.64
C ALA A 23 11.12 -23.35 -45.64
N GLY A 24 12.22 -23.96 -46.13
CA GLY A 24 13.32 -24.43 -45.28
C GLY A 24 14.09 -23.33 -44.55
N LEU A 25 13.94 -22.06 -44.96
CA LEU A 25 14.51 -20.90 -44.25
C LEU A 25 13.58 -20.38 -43.15
N VAL A 26 12.33 -20.83 -43.12
CA VAL A 26 11.31 -20.35 -42.18
C VAL A 26 11.38 -21.16 -40.89
N THR A 27 11.47 -20.47 -39.78
CA THR A 27 11.35 -21.06 -38.44
C THR A 27 10.06 -20.59 -37.78
N ALA A 28 9.37 -21.50 -37.10
CA ALA A 28 8.19 -21.17 -36.30
C ALA A 28 8.55 -21.31 -34.82
N ARG A 29 8.16 -20.33 -34.02
CA ARG A 29 8.36 -20.36 -32.57
C ARG A 29 7.12 -19.85 -31.84
N GLU A 30 6.81 -20.49 -30.73
CA GLU A 30 5.75 -20.04 -29.82
C GLU A 30 6.36 -19.33 -28.62
N LEU A 31 5.97 -18.07 -28.42
CA LEU A 31 6.40 -17.28 -27.28
C LEU A 31 5.20 -16.75 -26.52
N VAL A 32 5.42 -16.47 -25.24
CA VAL A 32 4.49 -15.71 -24.42
C VAL A 32 5.16 -14.37 -24.14
N ARG A 33 4.44 -13.29 -24.38
CA ARG A 33 4.91 -11.93 -24.14
C ARG A 33 3.84 -11.11 -23.44
N TRP A 34 4.27 -10.08 -22.71
CA TRP A 34 3.34 -9.08 -22.21
C TRP A 34 2.83 -8.24 -23.38
N GLU A 35 1.52 -8.06 -23.48
CA GLU A 35 0.85 -7.22 -24.48
C GLU A 35 0.38 -5.94 -23.77
N PRO A 36 1.07 -4.80 -23.95
CA PRO A 36 0.77 -3.57 -23.21
C PRO A 36 -0.64 -3.04 -23.46
N SER A 37 -1.16 -3.23 -24.69
CA SER A 37 -2.51 -2.78 -25.06
C SER A 37 -3.62 -3.51 -24.31
N GLN A 38 -3.36 -4.71 -23.80
CA GLN A 38 -4.31 -5.54 -23.07
C GLN A 38 -3.91 -5.76 -21.60
N GLU A 39 -2.77 -5.21 -21.18
CA GLU A 39 -2.14 -5.42 -19.86
C GLU A 39 -2.12 -6.89 -19.42
N ARG A 40 -1.73 -7.79 -20.33
CA ARG A 40 -1.72 -9.24 -20.04
C ARG A 40 -0.67 -10.03 -20.83
N ALA A 41 -0.35 -11.22 -20.34
CA ALA A 41 0.43 -12.22 -21.05
C ALA A 41 -0.39 -12.82 -22.21
N VAL A 42 0.17 -12.77 -23.42
CA VAL A 42 -0.42 -13.29 -24.65
C VAL A 42 0.56 -14.28 -25.29
N ALA A 43 0.05 -15.46 -25.64
CA ALA A 43 0.78 -16.44 -26.42
C ALA A 43 0.67 -16.10 -27.92
N ARG A 44 1.78 -16.18 -28.64
CA ARG A 44 1.82 -15.98 -30.09
C ARG A 44 2.70 -17.02 -30.76
N ARG A 45 2.31 -17.40 -31.96
CA ARG A 45 3.17 -18.15 -32.89
C ARG A 45 3.70 -17.16 -33.90
N GLU A 46 5.03 -17.09 -34.01
CA GLU A 46 5.73 -16.22 -34.95
C GLU A 46 6.49 -17.06 -35.96
N ARG A 47 6.37 -16.68 -37.24
CA ARG A 47 7.16 -17.22 -38.35
C ARG A 47 8.29 -16.24 -38.67
N HIS A 48 9.53 -16.72 -38.72
CA HIS A 48 10.73 -15.91 -38.92
C HIS A 48 11.61 -16.45 -40.04
N VAL A 49 12.35 -15.56 -40.69
CA VAL A 49 13.51 -15.88 -41.52
C VAL A 49 14.71 -15.14 -40.93
N GLY A 50 15.60 -15.89 -40.28
CA GLY A 50 16.63 -15.28 -39.44
C GLY A 50 16.01 -14.39 -38.36
N ALA A 51 16.31 -13.08 -38.40
CA ALA A 51 15.76 -12.08 -37.47
C ALA A 51 14.49 -11.37 -37.97
N LEU A 52 14.02 -11.68 -39.18
CA LEU A 52 12.88 -11.02 -39.81
C LEU A 52 11.58 -11.76 -39.49
N LEU A 53 10.64 -11.07 -38.84
CA LEU A 53 9.29 -11.56 -38.61
C LEU A 53 8.48 -11.54 -39.92
N LEU A 54 8.02 -12.69 -40.38
CA LEU A 54 7.15 -12.82 -41.54
C LEU A 54 5.66 -12.69 -41.16
N ALA A 55 5.25 -13.40 -40.12
CA ALA A 55 3.87 -13.43 -39.66
C ALA A 55 3.81 -13.68 -38.15
N SER A 56 2.78 -13.13 -37.50
CA SER A 56 2.49 -13.33 -36.08
C SER A 56 1.00 -13.60 -35.93
N GLU A 57 0.66 -14.71 -35.29
CA GLU A 57 -0.70 -15.06 -34.93
C GLU A 57 -0.85 -15.23 -33.41
N THR A 58 -1.97 -14.78 -32.88
CA THR A 58 -2.32 -14.96 -31.48
C THR A 58 -2.80 -16.38 -31.25
N LEU A 59 -2.24 -17.04 -30.23
CA LEU A 59 -2.66 -18.36 -29.78
C LEU A 59 -3.69 -18.24 -28.65
N PRO A 60 -4.35 -19.34 -28.26
CA PRO A 60 -5.11 -19.39 -27.02
C PRO A 60 -4.29 -18.94 -25.81
N ALA A 61 -4.98 -18.59 -24.72
CA ALA A 61 -4.36 -18.04 -23.53
C ALA A 61 -3.20 -18.93 -23.02
N PRO A 62 -2.04 -18.36 -22.67
CA PRO A 62 -0.86 -19.12 -22.29
C PRO A 62 -1.09 -19.97 -21.04
N ASP A 63 -0.31 -21.04 -20.89
CA ASP A 63 -0.21 -21.76 -19.62
C ASP A 63 0.15 -20.76 -18.49
N PRO A 64 -0.53 -20.81 -17.32
CA PRO A 64 -0.20 -19.95 -16.18
C PRO A 64 1.28 -19.98 -15.78
N ALA A 65 1.96 -21.13 -15.89
CA ALA A 65 3.39 -21.25 -15.60
C ALA A 65 4.25 -20.42 -16.58
N ARG A 66 3.82 -20.27 -17.83
CA ARG A 66 4.48 -19.40 -18.82
C ARG A 66 4.12 -17.92 -18.65
N ALA A 67 2.97 -17.60 -18.06
CA ALA A 67 2.54 -16.23 -17.78
C ALA A 67 3.17 -15.67 -16.48
N LEU A 68 3.41 -16.55 -15.49
CA LEU A 68 3.97 -16.21 -14.18
C LEU A 68 5.18 -15.26 -14.23
N PRO A 69 6.29 -15.56 -14.95
CA PRO A 69 7.45 -14.68 -14.96
C PRO A 69 7.14 -13.29 -15.52
N LEU A 70 6.20 -13.18 -16.48
CA LEU A 70 5.78 -11.90 -17.04
C LEU A 70 4.94 -11.09 -16.05
N LEU A 71 4.09 -11.74 -15.27
CA LEU A 71 3.32 -11.09 -14.21
C LEU A 71 4.24 -10.55 -13.12
N LEU A 72 5.20 -11.36 -12.65
CA LEU A 72 6.15 -10.93 -11.63
C LEU A 72 7.05 -9.80 -12.13
N ALA A 73 7.55 -9.89 -13.37
CA ALA A 73 8.29 -8.81 -14.00
C ALA A 73 7.44 -7.52 -14.08
N ARG A 74 6.15 -7.65 -14.44
CA ARG A 74 5.25 -6.49 -14.50
C ARG A 74 5.03 -5.85 -13.13
N VAL A 75 4.88 -6.65 -12.07
CA VAL A 75 4.79 -6.13 -10.69
C VAL A 75 6.08 -5.42 -10.28
N ARG A 76 7.26 -5.92 -10.69
CA ARG A 76 8.54 -5.22 -10.45
C ARG A 76 8.63 -3.88 -11.16
N GLU A 77 8.13 -3.79 -12.39
CA GLU A 77 8.10 -2.54 -13.14
C GLU A 77 7.13 -1.51 -12.54
N LEU A 78 5.95 -1.95 -12.11
CA LEU A 78 4.90 -1.07 -11.61
C LEU A 78 5.01 -0.78 -10.10
N GLY A 79 5.71 -1.62 -9.34
CA GLY A 79 5.77 -1.59 -7.89
C GLY A 79 4.59 -2.27 -7.20
N ILE A 80 4.70 -2.42 -5.87
CA ILE A 80 3.70 -3.11 -5.03
C ILE A 80 2.31 -2.44 -5.10
N GLY A 81 2.26 -1.13 -5.34
CA GLY A 81 1.00 -0.39 -5.50
C GLY A 81 0.11 -0.93 -6.63
N ALA A 82 0.68 -1.63 -7.62
CA ALA A 82 -0.08 -2.26 -8.71
C ALA A 82 -1.04 -3.36 -8.25
N LEU A 83 -0.78 -3.96 -7.09
CA LEU A 83 -1.58 -5.04 -6.51
C LEU A 83 -2.82 -4.53 -5.75
N GLY A 84 -2.96 -3.22 -5.56
CA GLY A 84 -4.20 -2.64 -5.05
C GLY A 84 -4.46 -2.85 -3.55
N LEU A 85 -3.44 -2.78 -2.68
CA LEU A 85 -3.62 -2.89 -1.22
C LEU A 85 -4.67 -1.93 -0.63
N GLY A 86 -4.82 -0.75 -1.25
CA GLY A 86 -5.69 0.32 -0.78
C GLY A 86 -5.25 0.90 0.58
N ALA A 87 -5.95 1.93 1.04
CA ALA A 87 -5.58 2.62 2.28
C ALA A 87 -5.60 1.70 3.52
N GLY A 88 -6.51 0.72 3.56
CA GLY A 88 -6.58 -0.25 4.66
C GLY A 88 -5.41 -1.23 4.69
N GLY A 89 -4.98 -1.71 3.52
CA GLY A 89 -3.80 -2.58 3.41
C GLY A 89 -2.51 -1.83 3.73
N GLU A 90 -2.38 -0.57 3.29
CA GLU A 90 -1.23 0.27 3.62
C GLU A 90 -1.14 0.58 5.13
N GLN A 91 -2.26 0.88 5.79
CA GLN A 91 -2.30 1.01 7.25
C GLN A 91 -1.87 -0.28 7.95
N TRP A 92 -2.36 -1.43 7.49
CA TRP A 92 -1.98 -2.72 8.06
C TRP A 92 -0.47 -2.99 7.89
N ARG A 93 0.07 -2.72 6.70
CA ARG A 93 1.50 -2.86 6.41
C ARG A 93 2.36 -1.93 7.25
N ALA A 94 1.90 -0.69 7.45
CA ALA A 94 2.56 0.29 8.30
C ALA A 94 2.57 -0.12 9.78
N ARG A 95 1.52 -0.78 10.28
CA ARG A 95 1.50 -1.35 11.65
C ARG A 95 2.58 -2.44 11.83
N VAL A 96 2.74 -3.32 10.85
CA VAL A 96 3.80 -4.35 10.87
C VAL A 96 5.18 -3.69 10.83
N ALA A 97 5.38 -2.71 9.94
CA ALA A 97 6.64 -1.96 9.86
C ALA A 97 6.95 -1.20 11.17
N PHE A 98 5.94 -0.65 11.84
CA PHE A 98 6.09 0.00 13.14
C PHE A 98 6.63 -0.96 14.20
N LEU A 99 6.09 -2.19 14.30
CA LEU A 99 6.54 -3.19 15.25
C LEU A 99 7.88 -3.85 14.88
N ARG A 100 8.22 -3.89 13.58
CA ARG A 100 9.51 -4.37 13.08
C ARG A 100 10.69 -3.50 13.52
N ARG A 101 10.52 -2.16 13.56
CA ARG A 101 11.61 -1.23 13.90
C ARG A 101 12.39 -1.59 15.18
N PRO A 102 11.73 -1.81 16.34
CA PRO A 102 12.43 -2.20 17.56
C PRO A 102 12.77 -3.69 17.62
N ALA A 103 12.20 -4.54 16.76
CA ALA A 103 12.42 -5.98 16.76
C ALA A 103 12.45 -6.54 15.32
N PRO A 104 13.54 -6.27 14.55
CA PRO A 104 13.62 -6.66 13.15
C PRO A 104 13.45 -8.17 12.96
N ASP A 105 14.00 -9.00 13.83
CA ASP A 105 13.92 -10.45 13.64
C ASP A 105 12.54 -11.04 13.99
N ALA A 106 11.67 -10.27 14.67
CA ALA A 106 10.38 -10.74 15.16
C ALA A 106 9.20 -10.46 14.19
N TRP A 107 9.41 -9.64 13.17
CA TRP A 107 8.37 -9.21 12.21
C TRP A 107 8.93 -9.20 10.78
N PRO A 108 8.18 -9.63 9.77
CA PRO A 108 8.68 -9.66 8.39
C PRO A 108 8.94 -8.27 7.83
N ASP A 109 9.91 -8.17 6.92
CA ASP A 109 10.13 -6.95 6.14
C ASP A 109 9.09 -6.83 5.04
N LEU A 110 8.13 -5.92 5.21
CA LEU A 110 7.08 -5.66 4.22
C LEU A 110 7.33 -4.35 3.44
N SER A 111 8.58 -3.87 3.41
CA SER A 111 8.95 -2.75 2.54
C SER A 111 8.81 -3.12 1.07
N ASP A 112 8.59 -2.12 0.20
CA ASP A 112 8.50 -2.35 -1.24
C ASP A 112 9.73 -3.09 -1.78
N ALA A 113 10.93 -2.72 -1.31
CA ALA A 113 12.18 -3.37 -1.72
C ALA A 113 12.20 -4.86 -1.36
N ALA A 114 11.83 -5.21 -0.13
CA ALA A 114 11.80 -6.61 0.31
C ALA A 114 10.74 -7.41 -0.46
N LEU A 115 9.52 -6.87 -0.58
CA LEU A 115 8.41 -7.54 -1.26
C LEU A 115 8.67 -7.76 -2.76
N LEU A 116 9.31 -6.81 -3.44
CA LEU A 116 9.68 -6.95 -4.85
C LEU A 116 10.81 -7.95 -5.08
N ALA A 117 11.70 -8.11 -4.10
CA ALA A 117 12.79 -9.08 -4.15
C ALA A 117 12.30 -10.53 -3.97
N SER A 118 11.20 -10.75 -3.24
CA SER A 118 10.69 -12.07 -2.88
C SER A 118 9.33 -12.45 -3.50
N LEU A 119 8.93 -11.82 -4.61
CA LEU A 119 7.62 -12.06 -5.25
C LEU A 119 7.33 -13.53 -5.55
N GLU A 120 8.36 -14.29 -5.95
CA GLU A 120 8.28 -15.73 -6.21
C GLU A 120 7.88 -16.53 -4.96
N GLU A 121 8.21 -16.04 -3.76
CA GLU A 121 7.96 -16.74 -2.50
C GLU A 121 6.56 -16.44 -1.96
N TRP A 122 6.15 -15.16 -1.96
CA TRP A 122 4.93 -14.75 -1.27
C TRP A 122 3.74 -14.50 -2.20
N LEU A 123 3.97 -14.06 -3.45
CA LEU A 123 2.90 -13.72 -4.38
C LEU A 123 2.61 -14.86 -5.35
N ALA A 124 3.65 -15.48 -5.93
CA ALA A 124 3.49 -16.53 -6.95
C ALA A 124 2.57 -17.69 -6.53
N PRO A 125 2.59 -18.18 -5.27
CA PRO A 125 1.67 -19.23 -4.83
C PRO A 125 0.18 -18.85 -4.93
N TRP A 126 -0.13 -17.55 -4.95
CA TRP A 126 -1.49 -17.01 -4.98
C TRP A 126 -1.96 -16.64 -6.39
N LEU A 127 -1.07 -16.62 -7.39
CA LEU A 127 -1.41 -16.17 -8.73
C LEU A 127 -2.29 -17.16 -9.50
N GLY A 128 -2.24 -18.46 -9.18
CA GLY A 128 -3.12 -19.47 -9.77
C GLY A 128 -3.18 -19.39 -11.30
N ALA A 129 -4.35 -19.04 -11.84
CA ALA A 129 -4.62 -18.91 -13.28
C ALA A 129 -4.48 -17.47 -13.83
N ALA A 130 -3.92 -16.54 -13.05
CA ALA A 130 -3.73 -15.15 -13.45
C ALA A 130 -2.90 -15.05 -14.74
N ARG A 131 -3.30 -14.12 -15.60
CA ARG A 131 -2.63 -13.83 -16.87
C ARG A 131 -2.52 -12.34 -17.16
N GLY A 132 -3.22 -11.47 -16.44
CA GLY A 132 -3.19 -10.03 -16.65
C GLY A 132 -3.14 -9.21 -15.38
N LEU A 133 -3.04 -7.89 -15.57
CA LEU A 133 -2.97 -6.93 -14.48
C LEU A 133 -4.28 -6.86 -13.67
N ASP A 134 -5.42 -7.06 -14.33
CA ASP A 134 -6.71 -7.11 -13.64
C ASP A 134 -6.82 -8.35 -12.74
N ASP A 135 -6.25 -9.48 -13.14
CA ASP A 135 -6.17 -10.67 -12.29
C ASP A 135 -5.32 -10.36 -11.05
N LEU A 136 -4.17 -9.68 -11.21
CA LEU A 136 -3.32 -9.25 -10.09
C LEU A 136 -4.06 -8.35 -9.10
N ARG A 137 -4.86 -7.40 -9.59
CA ARG A 137 -5.65 -6.48 -8.75
C ARG A 137 -6.80 -7.18 -8.02
N SER A 138 -7.24 -8.35 -8.50
CA SER A 138 -8.29 -9.14 -7.86
C SER A 138 -7.78 -9.99 -6.69
N ILE A 139 -6.47 -10.12 -6.53
CA ILE A 139 -5.86 -10.91 -5.47
C ILE A 139 -5.99 -10.19 -4.13
N ASP A 140 -6.38 -10.94 -3.09
CA ASP A 140 -6.33 -10.43 -1.72
C ASP A 140 -4.86 -10.34 -1.26
N THR A 141 -4.23 -9.24 -1.66
CA THR A 141 -2.84 -8.95 -1.34
C THR A 141 -2.61 -8.88 0.17
N ARG A 142 -3.63 -8.45 0.94
CA ARG A 142 -3.52 -8.42 2.40
C ARG A 142 -3.44 -9.84 2.97
N ALA A 143 -4.23 -10.78 2.46
CA ALA A 143 -4.14 -12.18 2.86
C ALA A 143 -2.77 -12.79 2.51
N CYS A 144 -2.24 -12.49 1.32
CA CYS A 144 -0.91 -12.94 0.91
C CYS A 144 0.18 -12.48 1.89
N LEU A 145 0.17 -11.17 2.23
CA LEU A 145 1.13 -10.60 3.18
C LEU A 145 0.91 -11.08 4.62
N ALA A 146 -0.34 -11.32 5.01
CA ALA A 146 -0.66 -11.88 6.33
C ALA A 146 -0.08 -13.29 6.52
N GLY A 147 0.05 -14.06 5.43
CA GLY A 147 0.72 -15.36 5.42
C GLY A 147 2.22 -15.31 5.77
N LEU A 148 2.84 -14.13 5.71
CA LEU A 148 4.24 -13.91 6.09
C LEU A 148 4.42 -13.61 7.58
N LEU A 149 3.34 -13.39 8.32
CA LEU A 149 3.42 -13.14 9.76
C LEU A 149 3.80 -14.43 10.51
N PRO A 150 4.53 -14.32 11.64
CA PRO A 150 4.70 -15.46 12.55
C PRO A 150 3.34 -15.92 13.09
N GLY A 151 3.28 -17.16 13.61
CA GLY A 151 2.01 -17.79 14.00
C GLY A 151 1.14 -16.98 14.98
N ASP A 152 1.75 -16.23 15.90
CA ASP A 152 1.05 -15.34 16.85
C ASP A 152 1.01 -13.87 16.41
N GLY A 153 1.54 -13.57 15.21
CA GLY A 153 1.76 -12.23 14.69
C GLY A 153 0.48 -11.43 14.54
N ALA A 154 -0.62 -12.04 14.08
CA ALA A 154 -1.90 -11.35 13.95
C ALA A 154 -2.44 -10.84 15.30
N MET A 155 -2.41 -11.69 16.33
CA MET A 155 -2.84 -11.33 17.69
C MET A 155 -1.93 -10.25 18.28
N ARG A 156 -0.60 -10.40 18.14
CA ARG A 156 0.37 -9.41 18.61
C ARG A 156 0.22 -8.07 17.90
N LEU A 157 -0.11 -8.07 16.61
CA LEU A 157 -0.32 -6.84 15.83
C LEU A 157 -1.53 -6.07 16.36
N GLU A 158 -2.64 -6.75 16.65
CA GLU A 158 -3.83 -6.12 17.22
C GLU A 158 -3.60 -5.60 18.65
N ARG A 159 -2.81 -6.31 19.46
CA ARG A 159 -2.47 -5.88 20.82
C ARG A 159 -1.48 -4.72 20.85
N ASP A 160 -0.37 -4.85 20.13
CA ASP A 160 0.79 -3.97 20.26
C ASP A 160 0.73 -2.77 19.30
N ALA A 161 0.03 -2.88 18.18
CA ALA A 161 -0.20 -1.78 17.25
C ALA A 161 -1.67 -1.76 16.83
N PRO A 162 -2.61 -1.45 17.74
CA PRO A 162 -4.04 -1.50 17.43
C PRO A 162 -4.42 -0.54 16.30
N ALA A 163 -5.42 -0.91 15.49
CA ALA A 163 -5.91 -0.05 14.40
C ALA A 163 -6.64 1.21 14.91
N ALA A 164 -7.18 1.15 16.13
CA ALA A 164 -7.88 2.25 16.78
C ALA A 164 -7.74 2.15 18.30
N ILE A 165 -7.85 3.29 18.98
CA ILE A 165 -7.88 3.36 20.44
C ILE A 165 -9.17 4.04 20.90
N THR A 166 -9.68 3.62 22.06
CA THR A 166 -10.81 4.29 22.70
C THR A 166 -10.30 5.49 23.47
N VAL A 167 -10.78 6.68 23.11
CA VAL A 167 -10.45 7.93 23.82
C VAL A 167 -11.44 8.16 24.98
N PRO A 168 -11.17 9.05 25.95
CA PRO A 168 -12.02 9.23 27.14
C PRO A 168 -13.50 9.49 26.86
N SER A 169 -13.83 10.10 25.71
CA SER A 169 -15.23 10.29 25.28
C SER A 169 -15.98 8.97 25.01
N GLY A 170 -15.30 7.82 25.07
CA GLY A 170 -15.81 6.50 24.67
C GLY A 170 -15.74 6.24 23.17
N ARG A 171 -15.33 7.23 22.36
CA ARG A 171 -15.18 7.06 20.91
C ARG A 171 -13.96 6.21 20.57
N SER A 172 -14.12 5.29 19.63
CA SER A 172 -12.98 4.60 18.99
C SER A 172 -12.42 5.48 17.87
N VAL A 173 -11.15 5.84 17.96
CA VAL A 173 -10.45 6.72 17.01
C VAL A 173 -9.33 5.94 16.34
N ARG A 174 -9.33 5.91 15.00
CA ARG A 174 -8.30 5.22 14.22
C ARG A 174 -6.94 5.89 14.41
N LEU A 175 -5.91 5.06 14.53
CA LEU A 175 -4.52 5.48 14.49
C LEU A 175 -4.03 5.43 13.04
N ASP A 176 -3.24 6.42 12.64
CA ASP A 176 -2.57 6.46 11.34
C ASP A 176 -1.09 6.13 11.51
N TYR A 177 -0.67 4.95 11.03
CA TYR A 177 0.71 4.48 11.08
C TYR A 177 1.53 4.89 9.85
N THR A 178 0.90 5.50 8.85
CA THR A 178 1.53 5.81 7.55
C THR A 178 2.25 7.16 7.51
N GLN A 179 1.94 8.08 8.43
CA GLN A 179 2.46 9.46 8.43
C GLN A 179 3.91 9.58 8.91
N GLY A 180 4.47 8.56 9.56
CA GLY A 180 5.78 8.70 10.17
C GLY A 180 6.22 7.54 11.06
N PRO A 181 7.23 7.78 11.92
CA PRO A 181 7.78 6.73 12.79
C PRO A 181 6.91 6.36 13.98
N VAL A 182 5.95 7.22 14.32
CA VAL A 182 5.04 7.09 15.47
C VAL A 182 3.61 7.21 14.93
N PRO A 183 2.66 6.39 15.41
CA PRO A 183 1.27 6.50 14.98
C PRO A 183 0.64 7.83 15.39
N VAL A 184 -0.18 8.37 14.50
CA VAL A 184 -0.89 9.62 14.71
C VAL A 184 -2.31 9.36 15.22
N LEU A 185 -2.68 10.02 16.30
CA LEU A 185 -4.05 10.09 16.82
C LEU A 185 -4.66 11.46 16.47
N ALA A 186 -5.45 11.52 15.40
CA ALA A 186 -6.20 12.71 15.03
C ALA A 186 -7.55 12.76 15.75
N VAL A 187 -7.66 13.60 16.78
CA VAL A 187 -8.81 13.62 17.68
C VAL A 187 -9.21 15.04 18.05
N LYS A 188 -10.51 15.29 18.19
CA LYS A 188 -11.00 16.58 18.66
C LYS A 188 -10.57 16.78 20.11
N LEU A 189 -10.04 17.95 20.42
CA LEU A 189 -9.46 18.25 21.73
C LEU A 189 -10.43 17.93 22.87
N GLN A 190 -11.70 18.28 22.74
CA GLN A 190 -12.71 18.05 23.79
C GLN A 190 -13.00 16.58 24.12
N GLU A 191 -12.58 15.65 23.25
CA GLU A 191 -12.73 14.22 23.49
C GLU A 191 -11.61 13.64 24.36
N LEU A 192 -10.55 14.42 24.59
CA LEU A 192 -9.44 14.09 25.48
C LEU A 192 -9.53 14.80 26.84
N PHE A 193 -10.63 15.51 27.15
CA PHE A 193 -10.81 16.00 28.53
C PHE A 193 -10.78 14.83 29.53
N GLY A 194 -10.17 15.07 30.69
CA GLY A 194 -9.86 14.01 31.66
C GLY A 194 -8.68 13.10 31.29
N CYS A 195 -8.07 13.23 30.10
CA CYS A 195 -6.89 12.46 29.70
C CYS A 195 -5.61 13.13 30.21
N ALA A 196 -5.09 12.69 31.35
CA ALA A 196 -3.85 13.25 31.90
C ALA A 196 -2.61 12.87 31.09
N GLU A 197 -2.52 11.61 30.66
CA GLU A 197 -1.35 11.06 29.98
C GLU A 197 -1.60 10.83 28.48
N THR A 198 -0.53 10.94 27.68
CA THR A 198 -0.61 10.60 26.25
C THR A 198 -0.93 9.11 26.08
N PRO A 199 -1.94 8.73 25.27
CA PRO A 199 -2.16 7.33 24.93
C PRO A 199 -0.91 6.70 24.32
N THR A 200 -0.65 5.44 24.67
CA THR A 200 0.54 4.71 24.24
C THR A 200 0.16 3.44 23.47
N VAL A 201 1.08 3.00 22.60
CA VAL A 201 1.05 1.72 21.90
C VAL A 201 2.32 0.92 22.21
N ALA A 202 2.49 -0.23 21.55
CA ALA A 202 3.62 -1.15 21.71
C ALA A 202 3.80 -1.63 23.16
N GLY A 203 2.68 -1.89 23.86
CA GLY A 203 2.69 -2.30 25.26
C GLY A 203 3.08 -1.18 26.23
N GLY A 204 2.66 0.06 25.94
CA GLY A 204 2.91 1.21 26.80
C GLY A 204 4.20 1.98 26.52
N ARG A 205 5.01 1.54 25.55
CA ARG A 205 6.37 2.06 25.33
C ARG A 205 6.43 3.26 24.40
N VAL A 206 5.47 3.41 23.49
CA VAL A 206 5.50 4.44 22.47
C VAL A 206 4.28 5.34 22.61
N PRO A 207 4.43 6.62 23.03
CA PRO A 207 3.32 7.57 23.02
C PRO A 207 2.91 7.86 21.58
N VAL A 208 1.60 7.96 21.32
CA VAL A 208 1.09 8.35 20.01
C VAL A 208 1.30 9.85 19.79
N LEU A 209 1.47 10.26 18.53
CA LEU A 209 1.49 11.68 18.18
C LEU A 209 0.06 12.19 18.11
N VAL A 210 -0.35 13.03 19.05
CA VAL A 210 -1.71 13.55 19.13
C VAL A 210 -1.84 14.78 18.25
N HIS A 211 -2.64 14.67 17.19
CA HIS A 211 -3.09 15.80 16.39
C HIS A 211 -4.41 16.30 16.99
N LEU A 212 -4.31 17.34 17.82
CA LEU A 212 -5.45 17.97 18.47
C LEU A 212 -6.21 18.80 17.45
N LEU A 213 -7.50 18.49 17.30
CA LEU A 213 -8.39 19.13 16.34
C LEU A 213 -9.42 20.02 17.02
N SER A 214 -9.84 21.07 16.32
CA SER A 214 -10.97 21.89 16.70
C SER A 214 -12.30 21.11 16.56
N PRO A 215 -13.42 21.65 17.06
CA PRO A 215 -14.72 21.00 16.86
C PRO A 215 -15.09 20.79 15.39
N ALA A 216 -14.59 21.66 14.51
CA ALA A 216 -14.75 21.58 13.05
C ALA A 216 -13.67 20.71 12.36
N GLY A 217 -12.82 20.02 13.11
CA GLY A 217 -11.78 19.13 12.57
C GLY A 217 -10.52 19.85 12.06
N ARG A 218 -10.35 21.15 12.33
CA ARG A 218 -9.14 21.88 11.92
C ARG A 218 -7.98 21.61 12.89
N PRO A 219 -6.73 21.46 12.41
CA PRO A 219 -5.57 21.32 13.27
C PRO A 219 -5.45 22.49 14.26
N LEU A 220 -5.17 22.19 15.53
CA LEU A 220 -4.90 23.17 16.58
C LEU A 220 -3.48 23.06 17.09
N GLN A 221 -3.07 21.85 17.45
CA GLN A 221 -1.77 21.57 18.04
C GLN A 221 -1.37 20.13 17.72
N VAL A 222 -0.08 19.89 17.57
CA VAL A 222 0.51 18.56 17.53
C VAL A 222 1.34 18.38 18.80
N THR A 223 1.16 17.26 19.51
CA THR A 223 1.95 16.96 20.72
C THR A 223 2.18 15.46 20.89
N ALA A 224 3.35 15.08 21.37
CA ALA A 224 3.62 13.73 21.90
C ALA A 224 3.54 13.69 23.44
N ASP A 225 3.40 14.85 24.07
CA ASP A 225 3.27 15.02 25.52
C ASP A 225 1.99 15.81 25.83
N LEU A 226 0.93 15.06 26.12
CA LEU A 226 -0.39 15.62 26.40
C LEU A 226 -0.41 16.31 27.77
N ALA A 227 0.37 15.84 28.74
CA ALA A 227 0.45 16.43 30.07
C ALA A 227 1.05 17.85 30.02
N SER A 228 2.16 18.03 29.30
CA SER A 228 2.76 19.34 29.06
C SER A 228 1.84 20.24 28.24
N PHE A 229 1.14 19.69 27.25
CA PHE A 229 0.14 20.45 26.49
C PHE A 229 -0.97 21.01 27.40
N TRP A 230 -1.52 20.23 28.33
CA TRP A 230 -2.59 20.73 29.20
C TRP A 230 -2.13 21.87 30.12
N ARG A 231 -0.92 21.78 30.64
CA ARG A 231 -0.35 22.81 31.51
C ARG A 231 -0.01 24.10 30.76
N GLU A 232 0.60 23.98 29.59
CA GLU A 232 1.29 25.10 28.95
C GLU A 232 0.62 25.55 27.65
N GLY A 233 0.16 24.59 26.83
CA GLY A 233 -0.45 24.87 25.52
C GLY A 233 -1.94 25.18 25.56
N TYR A 234 -2.70 24.44 26.38
CA TYR A 234 -4.16 24.55 26.44
C TYR A 234 -4.68 25.95 26.78
N PRO A 235 -4.08 26.73 27.71
CA PRO A 235 -4.58 28.08 28.03
C PRO A 235 -4.67 29.00 26.80
N ALA A 236 -3.68 28.92 25.90
CA ALA A 236 -3.65 29.70 24.67
C ALA A 236 -4.73 29.22 23.67
N VAL A 237 -4.81 27.90 23.45
CA VAL A 237 -5.82 27.27 22.58
C VAL A 237 -7.23 27.59 23.08
N ARG A 238 -7.48 27.49 24.39
CA ARG A 238 -8.75 27.82 25.03
C ARG A 238 -9.18 29.26 24.74
N ARG A 239 -8.27 30.23 24.90
CA ARG A 239 -8.54 31.67 24.69
C ARG A 239 -9.00 31.95 23.26
N GLU A 240 -8.33 31.37 22.28
CA GLU A 240 -8.69 31.50 20.86
C GLU A 240 -10.01 30.77 20.55
N GLN A 241 -10.11 29.52 20.98
CA GLN A 241 -11.19 28.63 20.60
C GLN A 241 -12.53 28.98 21.25
N ARG A 242 -12.52 29.58 22.45
CA ARG A 242 -13.76 30.08 23.09
C ARG A 242 -14.41 31.20 22.28
N GLY A 243 -13.63 32.02 21.59
CA GLY A 243 -14.16 33.06 20.69
C GLY A 243 -14.70 32.47 19.39
N ARG A 244 -13.96 31.53 18.77
CA ARG A 244 -14.35 30.90 17.48
C ARG A 244 -15.50 29.91 17.61
N TYR A 245 -15.59 29.20 18.74
CA TYR A 245 -16.55 28.13 18.98
C TYR A 245 -17.25 28.29 20.35
N PRO A 246 -18.06 29.36 20.54
CA PRO A 246 -18.63 29.72 21.85
C PRO A 246 -19.67 28.72 22.38
N LYS A 247 -20.24 27.87 21.51
CA LYS A 247 -21.21 26.83 21.88
C LYS A 247 -20.56 25.52 22.39
N HIS A 248 -19.22 25.41 22.33
CA HIS A 248 -18.48 24.22 22.75
C HIS A 248 -17.89 24.38 24.16
N PRO A 249 -17.66 23.27 24.88
CA PRO A 249 -17.05 23.32 26.21
C PRO A 249 -15.55 23.68 26.12
N TRP A 250 -15.17 24.74 26.85
CA TRP A 250 -13.79 25.22 26.99
C TRP A 250 -13.48 25.45 28.48
N PRO A 251 -13.44 24.36 29.27
CA PRO A 251 -13.27 24.42 30.73
C PRO A 251 -11.96 25.12 31.13
N GLU A 252 -11.91 25.65 32.35
CA GLU A 252 -10.64 26.16 32.89
C GLU A 252 -9.74 25.02 33.33
N ASP A 253 -10.33 23.99 33.92
CA ASP A 253 -9.67 22.72 34.23
C ASP A 253 -10.08 21.65 33.20
N PRO A 254 -9.22 21.32 32.21
CA PRO A 254 -9.51 20.30 31.22
C PRO A 254 -9.40 18.86 31.76
N LEU A 255 -8.74 18.65 32.90
CA LEU A 255 -8.55 17.32 33.51
C LEU A 255 -9.72 16.93 34.41
N ALA A 256 -10.42 17.90 35.00
CA ALA A 256 -11.66 17.65 35.75
C ALA A 256 -12.93 17.67 34.87
N ALA A 257 -12.81 18.01 33.58
CA ALA A 257 -13.96 18.14 32.68
C ALA A 257 -14.40 16.80 32.09
N GLU A 258 -15.72 16.63 31.93
CA GLU A 258 -16.27 15.47 31.23
C GLU A 258 -15.92 15.50 29.73
N PRO A 259 -15.30 14.44 29.19
CA PRO A 259 -15.02 14.33 27.77
C PRO A 259 -16.33 14.15 26.99
N THR A 260 -16.46 14.86 25.86
CA THR A 260 -17.67 14.75 25.04
C THR A 260 -17.38 14.91 23.56
N ALA A 261 -17.95 14.01 22.76
CA ALA A 261 -18.00 14.16 21.31
C ALA A 261 -19.10 15.15 20.86
N ALA A 262 -20.00 15.54 21.77
CA ALA A 262 -21.18 16.34 21.46
C ALA A 262 -20.95 17.85 21.64
N THR A 263 -21.76 18.63 20.93
CA THR A 263 -21.99 20.05 21.23
C THR A 263 -22.93 20.13 22.43
N ARG A 264 -22.71 21.05 23.39
CA ARG A 264 -23.59 21.21 24.56
C ARG A 264 -25.05 21.32 24.10
N ARG A 265 -25.89 20.32 24.37
CA ARG A 265 -27.35 20.45 24.34
C ARG A 265 -27.75 21.00 25.71
N ARG A 266 -28.30 22.22 25.72
CA ARG A 266 -29.03 22.76 26.89
C ARG A 266 -30.11 21.74 27.28
N ARG A 267 -30.09 21.28 28.54
CA ARG A 267 -31.35 20.99 29.23
C ARG A 267 -31.97 22.33 29.62
#